data_AF-A0A1Y1MKA4-F1
#
_entry.id   AF-A0A1Y1MKA4-F1
#
_cell.length_a   1.000
_cell.length_b   1.000
_cell.length_c   1.000
_cell.angle_alpha   90.00
_cell.angle_beta   90.00
_cell.angle_gamma   90.00
#
_symmetry.space_group_name_H-M   'P 1'
#
loop_
_entity.id
_entity.type
_entity.pdbx_description
1 polymer ?
#
loop_
_entity_poly.entity_id
_entity_poly.type
_entity_poly.pdbx_seq_one_letter_code
_entity_poly.pdbx_strand_id
1 'polypeptide(L)'
;RLAMSTLNSAAHNKPDLILPHLGELMPFVLGESIIKPELVKEVMLGPFKHTVDDGLEVRKSAYETLYALMETAFTRINNIDFYDRVVAGLKDDNDIRQLCNLMVSKLIVIDPDETARRLNSIAEAYRGVLSIKLKDNAVKQDVEKQEEANKSVLRVTLLLGDKMKAMTGNAGAVTSNAGAAGIWTSYWEWANKEFEKQLKGLREESKELQSRMV
;
A
#
# COMPACT_ATOMS: atom_id res chain seq x y z
N ARG A 1 -6.47 -13.79 -16.25
CA ARG A 1 -7.62 -12.94 -15.81
C ARG A 1 -8.75 -13.76 -15.20
N LEU A 2 -9.49 -14.57 -15.97
CA LEU A 2 -10.69 -15.29 -15.48
C LEU A 2 -10.43 -16.14 -14.23
N ALA A 3 -9.36 -16.95 -14.22
CA ALA A 3 -9.00 -17.77 -13.07
C ALA A 3 -8.78 -16.94 -11.79
N MET A 4 -8.13 -15.77 -11.90
CA MET A 4 -7.91 -14.88 -10.77
C MET A 4 -9.20 -14.23 -10.27
N SER A 5 -10.07 -13.77 -11.17
CA SER A 5 -11.36 -13.21 -10.78
C SER A 5 -12.27 -14.26 -10.12
N THR A 6 -12.22 -15.52 -10.58
CA THR A 6 -12.92 -16.64 -9.94
C THR A 6 -12.36 -16.91 -8.55
N LEU A 7 -11.04 -16.93 -8.39
CA LEU A 7 -10.40 -17.12 -7.08
C LEU A 7 -10.74 -15.99 -6.12
N ASN A 8 -10.69 -14.73 -6.56
CA ASN A 8 -11.11 -13.58 -5.77
C ASN A 8 -12.57 -13.73 -5.28
N SER A 9 -13.47 -14.10 -6.20
CA SER A 9 -14.88 -14.32 -5.89
C SER A 9 -15.07 -15.46 -4.87
N ALA A 10 -14.30 -16.53 -4.98
CA ALA A 10 -14.35 -17.65 -4.03
C ALA A 10 -13.80 -17.24 -2.66
N ALA A 11 -12.69 -16.49 -2.61
CA ALA A 11 -12.11 -15.99 -1.37
C ALA A 11 -13.09 -15.09 -0.59
N HIS A 12 -13.86 -14.24 -1.28
CA HIS A 12 -14.86 -13.38 -0.65
C HIS A 12 -16.12 -14.14 -0.22
N ASN A 13 -16.67 -14.99 -1.08
CA ASN A 13 -18.03 -15.52 -0.88
C ASN A 13 -18.08 -16.90 -0.24
N LYS A 14 -17.03 -17.71 -0.43
CA LYS A 14 -16.94 -19.10 0.05
C LYS A 14 -15.49 -19.45 0.42
N PRO A 15 -14.89 -18.77 1.43
CA PRO A 15 -13.49 -18.98 1.80
C PRO A 15 -13.21 -20.45 2.15
N ASP A 16 -14.17 -21.18 2.74
CA ASP A 16 -14.02 -22.61 3.08
C ASP A 16 -13.66 -23.51 1.90
N LEU A 17 -13.97 -23.11 0.65
CA LEU A 17 -13.56 -23.84 -0.54
C LEU A 17 -12.08 -23.62 -0.90
N ILE A 18 -11.52 -22.47 -0.51
CA ILE A 18 -10.16 -22.04 -0.86
C ILE A 18 -9.18 -22.38 0.26
N LEU A 19 -9.60 -22.27 1.53
CA LEU A 19 -8.75 -22.47 2.70
C LEU A 19 -7.96 -23.80 2.73
N PRO A 20 -8.52 -24.95 2.28
CA PRO A 20 -7.76 -26.21 2.25
C PRO A 20 -6.67 -26.24 1.17
N HIS A 21 -6.84 -25.49 0.09
CA HIS A 21 -5.94 -25.46 -1.07
C HIS A 21 -5.02 -24.23 -1.09
N LEU A 22 -5.06 -23.42 -0.02
CA LEU A 22 -4.37 -22.13 0.03
C LEU A 22 -2.86 -22.27 -0.20
N GLY A 23 -2.23 -23.32 0.33
CA GLY A 23 -0.79 -23.57 0.12
C GLY A 23 -0.41 -23.76 -1.35
N GLU A 24 -1.28 -24.35 -2.16
CA GLU A 24 -1.06 -24.55 -3.60
C GLU A 24 -1.44 -23.31 -4.41
N LEU A 25 -2.48 -22.58 -3.98
CA LEU A 25 -3.00 -21.41 -4.69
C LEU A 25 -2.16 -20.15 -4.46
N MET A 26 -1.60 -19.96 -3.25
CA MET A 26 -0.86 -18.75 -2.88
C MET A 26 0.32 -18.44 -3.82
N PRO A 27 1.18 -19.40 -4.22
CA PRO A 27 2.26 -19.12 -5.17
C PRO A 27 1.77 -18.49 -6.48
N PHE A 28 0.60 -18.90 -6.98
CA PHE A 28 0.01 -18.32 -8.19
C PHE A 28 -0.48 -16.90 -7.95
N VAL A 29 -1.17 -16.64 -6.83
CA VAL A 29 -1.63 -15.28 -6.48
C VAL A 29 -0.43 -14.33 -6.34
N LEU A 30 0.61 -14.77 -5.63
CA LEU A 30 1.84 -13.99 -5.44
C LEU A 30 2.56 -13.77 -6.77
N GLY A 31 2.62 -14.78 -7.65
CA GLY A 31 3.20 -14.65 -8.99
C GLY A 31 2.46 -13.68 -9.90
N GLU A 32 1.12 -13.73 -9.89
CA GLU A 32 0.29 -12.81 -10.69
C GLU A 32 0.28 -11.37 -10.15
N SER A 33 0.72 -11.15 -8.90
CA SER A 33 0.90 -9.80 -8.34
C SER A 33 2.18 -9.10 -8.82
N ILE A 34 3.07 -9.79 -9.54
CA ILE A 34 4.34 -9.23 -10.03
C ILE A 34 4.12 -8.56 -11.39
N ILE A 35 4.73 -7.38 -11.58
CA ILE A 35 4.79 -6.72 -12.89
C ILE A 35 5.55 -7.63 -13.86
N LYS A 36 4.91 -7.99 -14.98
CA LYS A 36 5.47 -8.81 -16.06
C LYS A 36 6.00 -7.87 -17.14
N PRO A 37 7.32 -7.58 -17.22
CA PRO A 37 7.85 -6.58 -18.15
C PRO A 37 7.53 -6.90 -19.62
N GLU A 38 7.39 -8.18 -19.95
CA GLU A 38 6.99 -8.66 -21.28
C GLU A 38 5.55 -8.24 -21.68
N LEU A 39 4.72 -7.84 -20.72
CA LEU A 39 3.37 -7.32 -20.93
C LEU A 39 3.30 -5.78 -20.92
N VAL A 40 4.43 -5.11 -20.66
CA VAL A 40 4.51 -3.64 -20.62
C VAL A 40 5.13 -3.12 -21.92
N LYS A 41 4.41 -2.26 -22.64
CA LYS A 41 4.82 -1.72 -23.94
C LYS A 41 4.73 -0.20 -23.93
N GLU A 42 5.75 0.47 -24.47
CA GLU A 42 5.64 1.91 -24.79
C GLU A 42 5.08 2.09 -26.20
N VAL A 43 3.92 2.74 -26.31
CA VAL A 43 3.29 3.11 -27.58
C VAL A 43 3.55 4.59 -27.84
N MET A 44 4.11 4.90 -29.02
CA MET A 44 4.31 6.27 -29.47
C MET A 44 2.99 6.82 -30.04
N LEU A 45 2.49 7.90 -29.45
CA LEU A 45 1.35 8.68 -29.91
C LEU A 45 1.85 10.04 -30.40
N GLY A 46 2.48 10.07 -31.57
CA GLY A 46 3.15 11.26 -32.10
C GLY A 46 4.33 11.70 -31.21
N PRO A 47 4.34 12.94 -30.67
CA PRO A 47 5.39 13.38 -29.74
C PRO A 47 5.23 12.81 -28.31
N PHE A 48 4.14 12.09 -28.04
CA PHE A 48 3.83 11.54 -26.72
C PHE A 48 4.19 10.05 -26.64
N LYS A 49 4.64 9.63 -25.46
CA LYS A 49 4.81 8.22 -25.09
C LYS A 49 3.67 7.81 -24.18
N HIS A 50 3.03 6.69 -24.47
CA HIS A 50 2.01 6.10 -23.61
C HIS A 50 2.42 4.66 -23.25
N THR A 51 2.61 4.40 -21.96
CA THR A 51 2.90 3.06 -21.46
C THR A 51 1.60 2.27 -21.32
N VAL A 52 1.51 1.13 -22.01
CA VAL A 52 0.40 0.19 -21.93
C VAL A 52 0.89 -1.04 -21.17
N ASP A 53 0.19 -1.40 -20.10
CA ASP A 53 0.46 -2.60 -19.30
C ASP A 53 -0.69 -3.60 -19.47
N ASP A 54 -0.50 -4.58 -20.35
CA ASP A 54 -1.48 -5.63 -20.64
C ASP A 54 -1.70 -6.57 -19.43
N GLY A 55 -0.78 -6.57 -18.45
CA GLY A 55 -0.84 -7.36 -17.23
C GLY A 55 -1.55 -6.69 -16.06
N LEU A 56 -1.83 -5.38 -16.14
CA LEU A 56 -2.36 -4.58 -15.04
C LEU A 56 -3.67 -5.13 -14.46
N GLU A 57 -4.61 -5.52 -15.31
CA GLU A 57 -5.91 -6.05 -14.87
C GLU A 57 -5.79 -7.34 -14.06
N VAL A 58 -4.87 -8.23 -14.45
CA VAL A 58 -4.64 -9.48 -13.71
C VAL A 58 -3.95 -9.18 -12.38
N ARG A 59 -3.01 -8.24 -12.38
CA ARG A 59 -2.30 -7.79 -11.19
C ARG A 59 -3.26 -7.16 -10.17
N LYS A 60 -4.20 -6.33 -10.61
CA LYS A 60 -5.28 -5.80 -9.76
C LYS A 60 -6.09 -6.93 -9.11
N SER A 61 -6.56 -7.90 -9.90
CA SER A 61 -7.28 -9.07 -9.34
C SER A 61 -6.44 -9.91 -8.38
N ALA A 62 -5.13 -10.01 -8.58
CA ALA A 62 -4.24 -10.67 -7.63
C ALA A 62 -4.19 -9.92 -6.30
N TYR A 63 -4.03 -8.59 -6.31
CA TYR A 63 -4.05 -7.77 -5.10
C TYR A 63 -5.41 -7.77 -4.38
N GLU A 64 -6.53 -7.78 -5.11
CA GLU A 64 -7.87 -7.97 -4.54
C GLU A 64 -7.99 -9.32 -3.81
N THR A 65 -7.46 -10.38 -4.42
CA THR A 65 -7.44 -11.71 -3.81
C THR A 65 -6.57 -11.71 -2.54
N LEU A 66 -5.40 -11.06 -2.56
CA LEU A 66 -4.55 -10.91 -1.38
C LEU A 66 -5.28 -10.16 -0.26
N TYR A 67 -6.01 -9.10 -0.59
CA TYR A 67 -6.83 -8.36 0.37
C TYR A 67 -7.91 -9.26 0.99
N ALA A 68 -8.67 -10.01 0.18
CA ALA A 68 -9.70 -10.93 0.65
C ALA A 68 -9.14 -12.03 1.58
N LEU A 69 -7.98 -12.58 1.21
CA LEU A 69 -7.30 -13.62 1.99
C LEU A 69 -6.71 -13.07 3.29
N MET A 70 -6.26 -11.82 3.32
CA MET A 70 -5.85 -11.16 4.56
C MET A 70 -7.02 -11.04 5.55
N GLU A 71 -8.24 -10.79 5.08
CA GLU A 71 -9.41 -10.68 5.97
C GLU A 71 -9.90 -12.04 6.49
N THR A 72 -9.73 -13.10 5.70
CA THR A 72 -10.34 -14.42 5.97
C THR A 72 -9.36 -15.48 6.47
N ALA A 73 -8.08 -15.37 6.11
CA ALA A 73 -7.12 -16.46 6.17
C ALA A 73 -5.70 -16.05 6.57
N PHE A 74 -5.49 -14.85 7.12
CA PHE A 74 -4.14 -14.29 7.36
C PHE A 74 -3.19 -15.25 8.08
N THR A 75 -3.66 -15.96 9.10
CA THR A 75 -2.85 -16.90 9.90
C THR A 75 -2.36 -18.14 9.13
N ARG A 76 -2.89 -18.37 7.93
CA ARG A 76 -2.52 -19.49 7.04
C ARG A 76 -1.61 -19.06 5.88
N ILE A 77 -1.30 -17.77 5.79
CA ILE A 77 -0.48 -17.21 4.71
C ILE A 77 0.96 -17.06 5.23
N ASN A 78 1.95 -17.22 4.35
CA ASN A 78 3.30 -16.80 4.69
C ASN A 78 3.34 -15.27 4.82
N ASN A 79 3.42 -14.77 6.05
CA ASN A 79 3.43 -13.34 6.34
C ASN A 79 4.54 -12.61 5.54
N ILE A 80 5.73 -13.18 5.43
CA ILE A 80 6.89 -12.50 4.81
C ILE A 80 6.60 -12.19 3.33
N ASP A 81 6.23 -13.21 2.55
CA ASP A 81 5.95 -13.04 1.11
C ASP A 81 4.75 -12.11 0.88
N PHE A 82 3.76 -12.17 1.77
CA PHE A 82 2.60 -11.29 1.74
C PHE A 82 3.00 -9.83 1.95
N TYR A 83 3.77 -9.52 3.00
CA TYR A 83 4.27 -8.16 3.25
C TYR A 83 5.13 -7.66 2.09
N ASP A 84 5.96 -8.51 1.50
CA ASP A 84 6.80 -8.13 0.36
C ASP A 84 5.95 -7.76 -0.87
N ARG A 85 4.82 -8.44 -1.10
CA ARG A 85 3.85 -8.04 -2.13
C ARG A 85 3.11 -6.76 -1.79
N VAL A 86 2.68 -6.57 -0.55
CA VAL A 86 2.03 -5.32 -0.12
C VAL A 86 2.96 -4.13 -0.35
N VAL A 87 4.21 -4.22 0.09
CA VAL A 87 5.22 -3.16 -0.10
C VAL A 87 5.50 -2.90 -1.58
N ALA A 88 5.58 -3.94 -2.41
CA ALA A 88 5.73 -3.78 -3.85
C ALA A 88 4.54 -3.02 -4.47
N GLY A 89 3.32 -3.32 -4.03
CA GLY A 89 2.09 -2.68 -4.51
C GLY A 89 1.98 -1.21 -4.13
N LEU A 90 2.65 -0.75 -3.06
CA LEU A 90 2.74 0.68 -2.73
C LEU A 90 3.48 1.50 -3.80
N LYS A 91 4.30 0.85 -4.63
CA LYS A 91 5.08 1.46 -5.72
C LYS A 91 4.43 1.28 -7.10
N ASP A 92 3.30 0.58 -7.18
CA ASP A 92 2.62 0.22 -8.44
C ASP A 92 1.58 1.29 -8.85
N ASP A 93 0.72 0.94 -9.81
CA ASP A 93 -0.43 1.72 -10.27
C ASP A 93 -1.31 2.22 -9.11
N ASN A 94 -1.99 3.33 -9.35
CA ASN A 94 -2.74 4.03 -8.31
C ASN A 94 -3.78 3.16 -7.62
N ASP A 95 -4.51 2.31 -8.36
CA ASP A 95 -5.56 1.49 -7.78
C ASP A 95 -4.98 0.38 -6.88
N ILE A 96 -3.88 -0.24 -7.32
CA ILE A 96 -3.14 -1.23 -6.53
C ILE A 96 -2.58 -0.59 -5.27
N ARG A 97 -1.97 0.60 -5.40
CA ARG A 97 -1.44 1.36 -4.26
C ARG A 97 -2.52 1.72 -3.25
N GLN A 98 -3.71 2.15 -3.70
CA GLN A 98 -4.82 2.43 -2.80
C GLN A 98 -5.24 1.19 -2.01
N LEU A 99 -5.33 0.04 -2.67
CA LEU A 99 -5.64 -1.23 -2.00
C LEU A 99 -4.53 -1.64 -1.01
N CYS A 100 -3.27 -1.41 -1.37
CA CYS A 100 -2.14 -1.67 -0.48
C CYS A 100 -2.09 -0.73 0.73
N ASN A 101 -2.45 0.54 0.56
CA ASN A 101 -2.64 1.49 1.65
C ASN A 101 -3.71 1.02 2.65
N LEU A 102 -4.80 0.44 2.14
CA LEU A 102 -5.84 -0.18 2.97
C LEU A 102 -5.30 -1.42 3.71
N MET A 103 -4.54 -2.28 3.04
CA MET A 103 -3.90 -3.45 3.67
C MET A 103 -2.94 -3.02 4.78
N VAL A 104 -2.04 -2.07 4.53
CA VAL A 104 -1.11 -1.54 5.55
C VAL A 104 -1.86 -1.00 6.77
N SER A 105 -2.99 -0.31 6.55
CA SER A 105 -3.82 0.24 7.64
C SER A 105 -4.45 -0.84 8.52
N LYS A 106 -4.70 -2.04 7.97
CA LYS A 106 -5.19 -3.20 8.73
C LYS A 106 -4.04 -3.98 9.37
N LEU A 107 -2.93 -4.15 8.65
CA LEU A 107 -1.76 -4.90 9.12
C LEU A 107 -1.13 -4.29 10.37
N ILE A 108 -1.08 -2.96 10.50
CA ILE A 108 -0.58 -2.31 11.72
C ILE A 108 -1.42 -2.65 12.96
N VAL A 109 -2.65 -3.17 12.80
CA VAL A 109 -3.51 -3.65 13.88
C VAL A 109 -3.40 -5.16 14.06
N ILE A 110 -3.32 -5.92 12.95
CA ILE A 110 -3.28 -7.39 12.96
C ILE A 110 -1.92 -7.93 13.40
N ASP A 111 -0.83 -7.37 12.86
CA ASP A 111 0.55 -7.77 13.14
C ASP A 111 1.45 -6.51 13.22
N PRO A 112 1.39 -5.79 14.36
CA PRO A 112 2.11 -4.53 14.55
C PRO A 112 3.63 -4.70 14.47
N ASP A 113 4.16 -5.83 14.94
CA ASP A 113 5.59 -6.09 15.01
C ASP A 113 6.19 -6.30 13.61
N GLU A 114 5.55 -7.11 12.76
CA GLU A 114 6.01 -7.28 11.37
C GLU A 114 5.81 -6.00 10.55
N THR A 115 4.71 -5.27 10.78
CA THR A 115 4.50 -3.96 10.16
C THR A 115 5.62 -2.98 10.55
N ALA A 116 6.01 -2.94 11.82
CA ALA A 116 7.12 -2.13 12.30
C ALA A 116 8.44 -2.51 11.62
N ARG A 117 8.71 -3.80 11.41
CA ARG A 117 9.89 -4.29 10.66
C ARG A 117 9.91 -3.83 9.20
N ARG A 118 8.75 -3.57 8.58
CA ARG A 118 8.63 -3.12 7.18
C ARG A 118 8.54 -1.60 6.99
N LEU A 119 8.59 -0.81 8.07
CA LEU A 119 8.40 0.65 8.00
C LEU A 119 9.38 1.37 7.06
N ASN A 120 10.64 0.93 6.98
CA ASN A 120 11.59 1.55 6.06
C ASN A 120 11.21 1.37 4.61
N SER A 121 10.83 0.15 4.23
CA SER A 121 10.43 -0.15 2.85
C SER A 121 9.14 0.59 2.48
N ILE A 122 8.22 0.73 3.43
CA ILE A 122 7.00 1.55 3.29
C ILE A 122 7.37 3.03 3.12
N ALA A 123 8.26 3.56 3.97
CA ALA A 123 8.74 4.95 3.88
C ALA A 123 9.40 5.25 2.53
N GLU A 124 10.22 4.35 2.01
CA GLU A 124 10.83 4.50 0.68
C GLU A 124 9.78 4.54 -0.43
N ALA A 125 8.78 3.63 -0.38
CA ALA A 125 7.69 3.63 -1.34
C ALA A 125 6.91 4.95 -1.31
N TYR A 126 6.50 5.39 -0.12
CA TYR A 126 5.76 6.63 0.06
C TYR A 126 6.56 7.87 -0.32
N ARG A 127 7.86 7.92 0.00
CA ARG A 127 8.73 8.99 -0.43
C ARG A 127 8.78 9.08 -1.95
N GLY A 128 8.84 7.94 -2.64
CA GLY A 128 8.78 7.89 -4.10
C GLY A 128 7.52 8.55 -4.65
N VAL A 129 6.35 8.20 -4.11
CA VAL A 129 5.05 8.76 -4.53
C VAL A 129 4.93 10.26 -4.24
N LEU A 130 5.28 10.67 -3.03
CA LEU A 130 5.19 12.06 -2.60
C LEU A 130 6.19 12.99 -3.29
N SER A 131 7.28 12.44 -3.83
CA SER A 131 8.31 13.21 -4.55
C SER A 131 8.01 13.40 -6.03
N ILE A 132 6.89 12.87 -6.55
CA ILE A 132 6.51 13.05 -7.95
C ILE A 132 6.19 14.52 -8.20
N LYS A 133 6.95 15.12 -9.13
CA LYS A 133 6.72 16.49 -9.62
C LYS A 133 6.07 16.40 -11.00
N LEU A 134 4.85 16.91 -11.10
CA LEU A 134 4.17 17.06 -12.39
C LEU A 134 4.80 18.19 -13.19
N LYS A 135 4.68 18.11 -14.52
CA LYS A 135 5.14 19.18 -15.42
C LYS A 135 4.25 20.41 -15.28
N ASP A 136 4.78 21.59 -15.58
CA ASP A 136 4.01 22.84 -15.51
C ASP A 136 2.78 22.86 -16.45
N ASN A 137 2.83 22.06 -17.51
CA ASN A 137 1.75 21.87 -18.47
C ASN A 137 0.92 20.60 -18.22
N ALA A 138 1.01 20.00 -17.04
CA ALA A 138 0.19 18.84 -16.68
C ALA A 138 -1.30 19.18 -16.78
N VAL A 139 -2.06 18.23 -17.33
CA VAL A 139 -3.51 18.40 -17.46
C VAL A 139 -4.13 18.34 -16.07
N LYS A 140 -5.22 19.07 -15.84
CA LYS A 140 -5.92 19.13 -14.54
C LYS A 140 -6.19 17.75 -13.94
N GLN A 141 -6.57 16.78 -14.77
CA GLN A 141 -6.83 15.40 -14.35
C GLN A 141 -5.59 14.72 -13.74
N ASP A 142 -4.39 14.97 -14.27
CA ASP A 142 -3.15 14.40 -13.74
C ASP A 142 -2.78 15.04 -12.40
N VAL A 143 -3.04 16.34 -12.25
CA VAL A 143 -2.87 17.07 -10.98
C VAL A 143 -3.79 16.50 -9.91
N GLU A 144 -5.08 16.39 -10.19
CA GLU A 144 -6.07 15.82 -9.27
C GLU A 144 -5.70 14.37 -8.87
N LYS A 145 -5.28 13.54 -9.84
CA LYS A 145 -4.85 12.16 -9.58
C LYS A 145 -3.62 12.10 -8.66
N GLN A 146 -2.65 12.99 -8.84
CA GLN A 146 -1.46 13.04 -7.98
C GLN A 146 -1.79 13.58 -6.58
N GLU A 147 -2.67 14.57 -6.47
CA GLU A 147 -3.13 15.09 -5.18
C GLU A 147 -3.88 14.02 -4.38
N GLU A 148 -4.74 13.24 -5.04
CA GLU A 148 -5.42 12.10 -4.43
C GLU A 148 -4.43 11.03 -3.95
N ALA A 149 -3.45 10.68 -4.79
CA ALA A 149 -2.38 9.76 -4.43
C ALA A 149 -1.60 10.23 -3.19
N ASN A 150 -1.23 11.51 -3.16
CA ASN A 150 -0.55 12.12 -2.02
C ASN A 150 -1.43 12.08 -0.76
N LYS A 151 -2.72 12.43 -0.87
CA LYS A 151 -3.66 12.39 0.26
C LYS A 151 -3.78 10.98 0.83
N SER A 152 -3.89 9.97 -0.03
CA SER A 152 -3.98 8.55 0.37
C SER A 152 -2.73 8.10 1.14
N VAL A 153 -1.54 8.40 0.62
CA VAL A 153 -0.26 8.09 1.27
C VAL A 153 -0.08 8.81 2.61
N LEU A 154 -0.40 10.09 2.68
CA LEU A 154 -0.27 10.88 3.91
C LEU A 154 -1.23 10.39 5.00
N ARG A 155 -2.43 9.92 4.63
CA ARG A 155 -3.38 9.34 5.59
C ARG A 155 -2.80 8.10 6.26
N VAL A 156 -2.24 7.17 5.50
CA VAL A 156 -1.60 5.96 6.08
C VAL A 156 -0.33 6.33 6.84
N THR A 157 0.43 7.31 6.36
CA THR A 157 1.62 7.83 7.06
C THR A 157 1.26 8.30 8.47
N LEU A 158 0.18 9.10 8.63
CA LEU A 158 -0.30 9.55 9.93
C LEU A 158 -0.68 8.36 10.83
N LEU A 159 -1.46 7.43 10.31
CA LEU A 159 -1.88 6.24 11.06
C LEU A 159 -0.67 5.47 11.60
N LEU A 160 0.32 5.19 10.75
CA LEU A 160 1.54 4.50 11.15
C LEU A 160 2.31 5.32 12.18
N GLY A 161 2.50 6.62 11.97
CA GLY A 161 3.20 7.49 12.93
C GLY A 161 2.54 7.52 14.31
N ASP A 162 1.22 7.58 14.37
CA ASP A 162 0.48 7.60 15.63
C ASP A 162 0.52 6.23 16.33
N LYS A 163 0.38 5.13 15.58
CA LYS A 163 0.52 3.76 16.12
C LYS A 163 1.92 3.49 16.64
N MET A 164 2.95 3.90 15.91
CA MET A 164 4.33 3.73 16.34
C MET A 164 4.64 4.53 17.60
N LYS A 165 4.17 5.78 17.70
CA LYS A 165 4.28 6.57 18.94
C LYS A 165 3.64 5.84 20.13
N ALA A 166 2.44 5.29 19.94
CA ALA A 166 1.75 4.54 20.98
C ALA A 166 2.51 3.27 21.41
N MET A 167 3.09 2.53 20.44
CA MET A 167 3.93 1.35 20.73
C MET A 167 5.20 1.70 21.51
N THR A 168 5.73 2.92 21.32
CA THR A 168 6.97 3.39 21.97
C THR A 168 6.78 4.20 23.27
N GLY A 169 5.57 4.30 23.82
CA GLY A 169 5.24 5.25 24.90
C GLY A 169 6.21 5.31 26.10
N ASN A 170 6.55 6.54 26.53
CA ASN A 170 7.36 6.97 27.70
C ASN A 170 8.76 6.39 27.92
N ALA A 171 9.17 5.35 27.22
CA ALA A 171 10.57 4.93 27.17
C ALA A 171 11.24 5.62 25.97
N GLY A 172 11.86 6.76 26.22
CA GLY A 172 12.79 7.35 25.27
C GLY A 172 13.75 6.26 24.78
N ALA A 173 13.85 6.12 23.46
CA ALA A 173 14.86 5.32 22.79
C ALA A 173 15.02 3.87 23.29
N VAL A 174 14.12 2.97 22.88
CA VAL A 174 14.51 1.56 22.69
C VAL A 174 14.17 1.14 21.27
N THR A 175 14.95 1.68 20.33
CA THR A 175 15.17 1.06 19.03
C THR A 175 16.30 0.04 19.19
N SER A 176 15.97 -1.20 19.55
CA SER A 176 16.88 -2.34 19.42
C SER A 176 17.07 -2.77 17.95
N ASN A 177 17.13 -1.77 17.05
CA ASN A 177 17.60 -1.86 15.67
C ASN A 177 17.93 -0.45 15.17
N ALA A 178 18.97 0.16 15.75
CA ALA A 178 19.40 1.53 15.51
C ALA A 178 19.69 1.88 14.02
N GLY A 179 19.90 0.89 13.15
CA GLY A 179 20.02 1.11 11.70
C GLY A 179 18.69 1.20 10.95
N ALA A 180 17.66 0.46 11.40
CA ALA A 180 16.37 0.38 10.72
C ALA A 180 15.37 1.45 11.21
N ALA A 181 15.61 2.18 12.29
CA ALA A 181 14.73 3.30 12.66
C ALA A 181 15.03 4.58 11.85
N GLY A 182 16.15 4.63 11.12
CA GLY A 182 16.65 5.85 10.48
C GLY A 182 15.82 6.30 9.27
N ILE A 183 15.47 5.38 8.36
CA ILE A 183 14.79 5.75 7.11
C ILE A 183 13.36 6.19 7.39
N TRP A 184 12.61 5.44 8.20
CA TRP A 184 11.27 5.86 8.64
C TRP A 184 11.30 7.19 9.38
N THR A 185 12.20 7.39 10.35
CA THR A 185 12.30 8.66 11.11
C THR A 185 12.62 9.83 10.18
N SER A 186 13.59 9.67 9.29
CA SER A 186 13.97 10.69 8.30
C SER A 186 12.82 11.01 7.34
N TYR A 187 12.08 10.00 6.90
CA TYR A 187 10.88 10.17 6.08
C TYR A 187 9.78 10.90 6.85
N TRP A 188 9.53 10.52 8.09
CA TRP A 188 8.50 11.10 8.94
C TRP A 188 8.76 12.59 9.19
N GLU A 189 9.99 12.97 9.53
CA GLU A 189 10.40 14.37 9.71
C GLU A 189 10.23 15.17 8.41
N TRP A 190 10.73 14.63 7.30
CA TRP A 190 10.58 15.23 5.98
C TRP A 190 9.11 15.42 5.59
N ALA A 191 8.27 14.40 5.75
CA ALA A 191 6.86 14.46 5.40
C ALA A 191 6.10 15.47 6.27
N ASN A 192 6.39 15.54 7.58
CA ASN A 192 5.78 16.54 8.47
C ASN A 192 6.18 17.97 8.11
N LYS A 193 7.39 18.17 7.56
CA LYS A 193 7.86 19.48 7.10
C LYS A 193 7.26 19.88 5.76
N GLU A 194 7.36 19.02 4.74
CA GLU A 194 6.94 19.35 3.37
C GLU A 194 5.41 19.35 3.19
N PHE A 195 4.69 18.50 3.92
CA PHE A 195 3.25 18.31 3.77
C PHE A 195 2.47 18.77 5.02
N GLU A 196 3.02 19.73 5.77
CA GLU A 196 2.47 20.19 7.06
C GLU A 196 0.98 20.57 6.95
N LYS A 197 0.61 21.34 5.91
CA LYS A 197 -0.77 21.79 5.69
C LYS A 197 -1.72 20.62 5.43
N GLN A 198 -1.34 19.71 4.53
CA GLN A 198 -2.13 18.52 4.21
C GLN A 198 -2.29 17.61 5.42
N LEU A 199 -1.22 17.41 6.20
CA LEU A 199 -1.23 16.59 7.40
C LEU A 199 -2.10 17.19 8.51
N LYS A 200 -2.10 18.52 8.69
CA LYS A 200 -3.02 19.20 9.60
C LYS A 200 -4.48 18.98 9.20
N GLY A 201 -4.81 19.22 7.93
CA GLY A 201 -6.17 18.99 7.42
C GLY A 201 -6.63 17.55 7.58
N LEU A 202 -5.77 16.57 7.32
CA LEU A 202 -6.08 15.15 7.51
C LEU A 202 -6.31 14.78 8.98
N ARG A 203 -5.57 15.38 9.93
CA ARG A 203 -5.80 15.18 11.37
C ARG A 203 -7.13 15.77 11.81
N GLU A 204 -7.52 16.92 11.29
CA GLU A 204 -8.82 17.54 11.56
C GLU A 204 -9.97 16.69 11.01
N GLU A 205 -9.88 16.26 9.74
CA GLU A 205 -10.84 15.35 9.10
C GLU A 205 -11.04 14.06 9.92
N SER A 206 -9.94 13.48 10.41
CA SER A 206 -9.98 12.26 11.22
C SER A 206 -10.65 12.47 12.58
N LYS A 207 -10.43 13.63 13.22
CA LYS A 207 -11.10 14.01 14.48
C LYS A 207 -12.59 14.26 14.28
N GLU A 208 -12.97 14.94 13.20
CA GLU A 208 -14.37 15.19 12.88
C GLU A 208 -15.13 13.86 12.64
N LEU A 209 -14.54 12.95 11.87
CA LEU A 209 -15.12 11.62 11.64
C LEU A 209 -15.31 10.85 12.95
N GLN A 210 -14.30 10.88 13.83
CA GLN A 210 -14.42 10.26 15.15
C GLN A 210 -15.53 10.91 16.00
N SER A 211 -15.67 12.24 15.97
CA SER A 211 -16.71 12.94 16.73
C SER A 211 -18.12 12.70 16.21
N ARG A 212 -18.29 12.36 14.93
CA ARG A 212 -19.60 12.02 14.33
C ARG A 212 -20.03 10.58 14.59
N MET A 213 -19.12 9.71 15.02
CA MET A 213 -19.38 8.30 15.32
C MET A 213 -19.68 8.03 16.80
N VAL A 214 -19.57 9.06 17.65
CA VAL A 214 -19.88 9.03 19.10
C VAL A 214 -21.18 9.77 19.33
#